data_AF-A0A348VT37-F1
#
_entry.id   AF-A0A348VT37-F1
#
_cell.length_a   1.000
_cell.length_b   1.000
_cell.length_c   1.000
_cell.angle_alpha   90.00
_cell.angle_beta   90.00
_cell.angle_gamma   90.00
#
_symmetry.space_group_name_H-M   'P 1'
#
loop_
_entity.id
_entity.type
_entity.pdbx_description
1 polymer ?
#
loop_
_entity_poly.entity_id
_entity_poly.type
_entity_poly.pdbx_seq_one_letter_code
_entity_poly.pdbx_strand_id
1 'polypeptide(L)'
;MGIFIAVAVLLFLLALFAGPRMINPFGMSTTEREILLSIRLPRVVVAMLIGMALGASGAVLQGVLRNPLADPYILGISSGASLAAALGLLTGFYAFGSVSIPLTAFIGAALVSLLVGAFGWKRGGLWPERLLLAG
;
A
#
# COMPACT_ATOMS: atom_id res chain seq x y z
N MET A 1 -1.21 -24.49 -2.81
CA MET A 1 -1.02 -23.46 -3.86
C MET A 1 -2.27 -23.24 -4.72
N GLY A 2 -2.88 -24.26 -5.31
CA GLY A 2 -4.04 -24.09 -6.22
C GLY A 2 -5.23 -23.34 -5.65
N ILE A 3 -5.59 -23.58 -4.38
CA ILE A 3 -6.73 -22.90 -3.72
C ILE A 3 -6.50 -21.38 -3.61
N PHE A 4 -5.30 -20.94 -3.23
CA PHE A 4 -4.99 -19.51 -3.10
C PHE A 4 -5.06 -18.78 -4.44
N ILE A 5 -4.56 -19.40 -5.51
CA ILE A 5 -4.63 -18.84 -6.86
C ILE A 5 -6.09 -18.78 -7.32
N ALA A 6 -6.88 -19.84 -7.10
CA ALA A 6 -8.29 -19.87 -7.46
C ALA A 6 -9.08 -18.77 -6.73
N VAL A 7 -8.84 -18.58 -5.42
CA VAL A 7 -9.46 -17.51 -4.64
C VAL A 7 -9.03 -16.14 -5.14
N ALA A 8 -7.75 -15.93 -5.42
CA ALA A 8 -7.25 -14.65 -5.95
C ALA A 8 -7.89 -14.30 -7.30
N VAL A 9 -7.98 -15.27 -8.21
CA VAL A 9 -8.63 -15.09 -9.52
C VAL A 9 -10.12 -14.82 -9.34
N LEU A 10 -10.80 -15.56 -8.45
CA LEU A 10 -12.20 -15.33 -8.14
C LEU A 10 -12.44 -13.91 -7.61
N LEU A 11 -11.64 -13.46 -6.65
CA LEU A 11 -11.73 -12.12 -6.07
C LEU A 11 -11.42 -11.04 -7.11
N PHE A 12 -10.46 -11.28 -8.01
CA PHE A 12 -10.15 -10.36 -9.11
C PHE A 12 -11.34 -10.20 -10.06
N LEU A 13 -11.95 -11.31 -10.49
CA LEU A 13 -13.14 -11.29 -11.36
C LEU A 13 -14.33 -10.64 -10.66
N LEU A 14 -14.58 -11.00 -9.40
CA LEU A 14 -15.64 -10.38 -8.60
C LEU A 14 -15.41 -8.87 -8.46
N ALA A 15 -14.19 -8.42 -8.15
CA ALA A 15 -13.88 -7.00 -8.00
C ALA A 15 -14.01 -6.20 -9.32
N LEU A 16 -13.83 -6.86 -10.48
CA LEU A 16 -13.99 -6.23 -11.78
C LEU A 16 -15.47 -6.01 -12.13
N PHE A 17 -16.32 -7.03 -11.89
CA PHE A 17 -17.72 -7.03 -12.33
C PHE A 17 -18.70 -6.56 -11.25
N ALA A 18 -18.41 -6.84 -9.97
CA ALA A 18 -19.20 -6.37 -8.84
C ALA A 18 -18.79 -4.94 -8.43
N GLY A 19 -19.75 -4.03 -8.44
CA GLY A 19 -19.58 -2.64 -8.04
C GLY A 19 -20.94 -1.95 -7.93
N PRO A 20 -21.00 -0.61 -7.77
CA PRO A 20 -22.26 0.14 -7.64
C PRO A 20 -23.26 -0.11 -8.79
N ARG A 21 -22.74 -0.48 -9.97
CA ARG A 21 -23.51 -1.10 -11.04
C ARG A 21 -22.88 -2.45 -11.37
N MET A 22 -23.65 -3.53 -11.34
CA MET A 22 -23.14 -4.82 -11.83
C MET A 22 -23.02 -4.73 -13.34
N ILE A 23 -21.83 -5.07 -13.87
CA ILE A 23 -21.56 -5.07 -15.31
C ILE A 23 -21.65 -6.50 -15.81
N ASN A 24 -22.57 -6.75 -16.74
CA ASN A 24 -22.71 -8.06 -17.37
C ASN A 24 -21.69 -8.22 -18.50
N PRO A 25 -20.79 -9.21 -18.44
CA PRO A 25 -19.73 -9.36 -19.45
C PRO A 25 -20.23 -9.69 -20.85
N PHE A 26 -21.42 -10.29 -20.96
CA PHE A 26 -22.00 -10.74 -22.24
C PHE A 26 -22.90 -9.68 -22.90
N GLY A 27 -23.13 -8.54 -22.25
CA GLY A 27 -24.06 -7.51 -22.72
C GLY A 27 -23.63 -6.10 -22.34
N MET A 28 -22.33 -5.79 -22.45
CA MET A 28 -21.80 -4.47 -22.07
C MET A 28 -22.14 -3.39 -23.10
N SER A 29 -22.64 -2.27 -22.60
CA SER A 29 -22.65 -0.99 -23.32
C SER A 29 -21.23 -0.42 -23.48
N THR A 30 -21.05 0.50 -24.43
CA THR A 30 -19.78 1.22 -24.64
C THR A 30 -19.31 1.95 -23.38
N THR A 31 -20.24 2.55 -22.63
CA THR A 31 -19.96 3.23 -21.36
C THR A 31 -19.49 2.26 -20.27
N GLU A 32 -20.11 1.08 -20.15
CA GLU A 32 -19.68 0.07 -19.17
C GLU A 32 -18.28 -0.45 -19.47
N ARG A 33 -17.96 -0.64 -20.76
CA ARG A 33 -16.62 -1.04 -21.19
C ARG A 33 -15.57 0.00 -20.81
N GLU A 34 -15.87 1.28 -21.02
CA GLU A 34 -14.96 2.38 -20.66
C GLU A 34 -14.77 2.50 -19.14
N ILE A 35 -15.83 2.39 -18.35
CA ILE A 35 -15.73 2.36 -16.88
C ILE A 35 -14.87 1.17 -16.42
N LEU A 36 -15.06 -0.01 -17.02
CA LEU A 36 -14.33 -1.20 -16.65
C LEU A 36 -12.83 -1.04 -16.96
N LEU A 37 -12.48 -0.54 -18.14
CA LEU A 37 -11.08 -0.40 -18.57
C LEU A 37 -10.37 0.80 -17.94
N SER A 38 -11.01 1.96 -17.87
CA SER A 38 -10.38 3.22 -17.44
C SER A 38 -10.44 3.46 -15.93
N ILE A 39 -11.36 2.80 -15.22
CA ILE A 39 -11.59 3.05 -13.78
C ILE A 39 -11.40 1.77 -12.95
N ARG A 40 -12.12 0.69 -13.25
CA ARG A 40 -12.12 -0.51 -12.40
C ARG A 40 -10.83 -1.31 -12.52
N LEU A 41 -10.43 -1.63 -13.74
CA LEU A 41 -9.22 -2.40 -14.01
C LEU A 41 -7.97 -1.81 -13.36
N PRO A 42 -7.63 -0.51 -13.54
CA PRO A 42 -6.46 0.06 -12.89
C PRO A 42 -6.58 0.04 -11.36
N ARG A 43 -7.76 0.28 -10.79
CA ARG A 43 -7.98 0.24 -9.34
C ARG A 43 -7.79 -1.16 -8.76
N VAL A 44 -8.33 -2.19 -9.39
CA VAL A 44 -8.20 -3.58 -8.93
C VAL A 44 -6.75 -4.05 -9.02
N VAL A 45 -6.05 -3.70 -10.10
CA VAL A 45 -4.61 -4.01 -10.26
C VAL A 45 -3.80 -3.34 -9.15
N VAL A 46 -3.99 -2.06 -8.90
CA VAL A 46 -3.27 -1.34 -7.82
C VAL A 46 -3.61 -1.93 -6.45
N ALA A 47 -4.88 -2.28 -6.17
CA ALA A 47 -5.27 -2.92 -4.91
C ALA A 47 -4.58 -4.27 -4.69
N MET A 48 -4.47 -5.10 -5.73
CA MET A 48 -3.71 -6.35 -5.65
C MET A 48 -2.22 -6.12 -5.39
N LEU A 49 -1.61 -5.17 -6.10
CA LEU A 49 -0.19 -4.81 -5.91
C LEU A 49 0.08 -4.31 -4.49
N ILE A 50 -0.79 -3.46 -3.95
CA ILE A 50 -0.70 -2.98 -2.57
C ILE A 50 -0.85 -4.14 -1.58
N GLY A 51 -1.84 -5.03 -1.78
CA GLY A 51 -2.04 -6.21 -0.93
C GLY A 51 -0.82 -7.13 -0.91
N MET A 52 -0.21 -7.37 -2.08
CA MET A 52 1.04 -8.15 -2.19
C MET A 52 2.21 -7.46 -1.48
N ALA A 53 2.36 -6.14 -1.66
CA ALA A 53 3.42 -5.36 -1.02
C ALA A 53 3.28 -5.33 0.51
N LEU A 54 2.07 -5.13 1.02
CA LEU A 54 1.78 -5.15 2.46
C LEU A 54 1.97 -6.55 3.06
N GLY A 55 1.53 -7.61 2.37
CA GLY A 55 1.75 -8.99 2.81
C GLY A 55 3.23 -9.35 2.88
N ALA A 56 4.02 -8.97 1.87
CA ALA A 56 5.46 -9.17 1.86
C ALA A 56 6.17 -8.35 2.96
N SER A 57 5.82 -7.07 3.10
CA SER A 57 6.37 -6.19 4.14
C SER A 57 6.06 -6.70 5.55
N GLY A 58 4.81 -7.14 5.80
CA GLY A 58 4.41 -7.74 7.06
C GLY A 58 5.19 -9.01 7.38
N ALA A 59 5.37 -9.92 6.41
CA ALA A 59 6.15 -11.13 6.60
C ALA A 59 7.63 -10.83 6.92
N VAL A 60 8.24 -9.86 6.25
CA VAL A 60 9.61 -9.40 6.53
C VAL A 60 9.68 -8.82 7.94
N LEU A 61 8.76 -7.94 8.31
CA LEU A 61 8.77 -7.27 9.61
C LEU A 61 8.54 -8.24 10.77
N GLN A 62 7.62 -9.18 10.61
CA GLN A 62 7.38 -10.25 11.59
C GLN A 62 8.64 -11.11 11.78
N GLY A 63 9.40 -11.37 10.71
CA GLY A 63 10.69 -12.07 10.77
C GLY A 63 11.79 -11.28 11.48
N VAL A 64 11.92 -9.98 11.20
CA VAL A 64 12.91 -9.08 11.81
C VAL A 64 12.62 -8.88 13.30
N LEU A 65 11.37 -8.59 13.64
CA LEU A 65 10.96 -8.32 15.02
C LEU A 65 10.70 -9.59 15.84
N ARG A 66 10.68 -10.77 15.18
CA ARG A 66 10.31 -12.06 15.78
C ARG A 66 8.99 -11.98 16.56
N ASN A 67 8.06 -11.19 16.05
CA ASN A 67 6.78 -10.91 16.67
C ASN A 67 5.67 -11.09 15.62
N PRO A 68 4.79 -12.11 15.75
CA PRO A 68 3.74 -12.39 14.78
C PRO A 68 2.65 -11.31 14.75
N LEU A 69 2.62 -10.39 15.72
CA LEU A 69 1.71 -9.25 15.77
C LEU A 69 2.31 -7.96 15.18
N ALA A 70 3.56 -8.02 14.72
CA ALA A 70 4.21 -6.86 14.10
C ALA A 70 3.55 -6.50 12.77
N ASP A 71 3.27 -5.21 12.62
CA ASP A 71 2.65 -4.63 11.43
C ASP A 71 3.42 -3.35 11.00
N PRO A 72 3.62 -3.10 9.68
CA PRO A 72 4.37 -1.95 9.18
C PRO A 72 3.82 -0.58 9.61
N TYR A 73 2.53 -0.48 9.95
CA TYR A 73 1.92 0.75 10.42
C TYR A 73 2.40 1.14 11.84
N ILE A 74 2.94 0.20 12.62
CA ILE A 74 3.39 0.44 14.00
C ILE A 74 4.68 1.27 14.07
N LEU A 75 5.50 1.29 13.02
CA LEU A 75 6.78 2.01 13.00
C LEU A 75 6.67 3.49 12.57
N GLY A 76 5.47 4.06 12.56
CA GLY A 76 5.24 5.46 12.15
C GLY A 76 5.42 5.72 10.64
N ILE A 77 5.77 4.72 9.82
CA ILE A 77 6.04 4.85 8.37
C ILE A 77 4.82 5.43 7.65
N SER A 78 3.62 4.95 7.96
CA SER A 78 2.38 5.46 7.36
C SER A 78 2.06 6.88 7.82
N SER A 79 2.36 7.23 9.07
CA SER A 79 2.16 8.59 9.59
C SER A 79 3.10 9.58 8.89
N GLY A 80 4.36 9.20 8.67
CA GLY A 80 5.33 9.96 7.89
C GLY A 80 4.91 10.17 6.44
N ALA A 81 4.39 9.12 5.80
CA ALA A 81 3.84 9.20 4.45
C ALA A 81 2.67 10.19 4.37
N SER A 82 1.70 10.08 5.29
CA SER A 82 0.53 10.95 5.36
C SER A 82 0.91 12.40 5.64
N LEU A 83 1.86 12.65 6.55
CA LEU A 83 2.35 13.99 6.84
C LEU A 83 3.00 14.62 5.61
N ALA A 84 3.90 13.91 4.93
CA ALA A 84 4.56 14.42 3.74
C ALA A 84 3.60 14.62 2.55
N ALA A 85 2.59 13.75 2.41
CA ALA A 85 1.50 13.93 1.45
C ALA A 85 0.70 15.21 1.76
N ALA A 86 0.32 15.42 3.02
CA ALA A 86 -0.42 16.61 3.46
C ALA A 86 0.40 17.89 3.26
N LEU A 87 1.69 17.88 3.60
CA LEU A 87 2.59 19.00 3.31
C LEU A 87 2.71 19.26 1.79
N GLY A 88 2.80 18.21 0.97
CA GLY A 88 2.78 18.34 -0.49
C GLY A 88 1.50 18.99 -1.01
N LEU A 89 0.35 18.64 -0.44
CA LEU A 89 -0.94 19.28 -0.77
C LEU A 89 -0.97 20.75 -0.36
N LEU A 90 -0.56 21.06 0.88
CA LEU A 90 -0.58 22.41 1.43
C LEU A 90 0.42 23.36 0.75
N THR A 91 1.56 22.85 0.32
CA THR A 91 2.60 23.63 -0.38
C THR A 91 2.34 23.81 -1.87
N GLY A 92 1.28 23.21 -2.41
CA GLY A 92 0.94 23.31 -3.83
C GLY A 92 1.73 22.37 -4.74
N PHE A 93 2.47 21.41 -4.19
CA PHE A 93 3.29 20.48 -4.97
C PHE A 93 2.47 19.61 -5.95
N TYR A 94 1.16 19.47 -5.73
CA TYR A 94 0.25 18.82 -6.69
C TYR A 94 0.29 19.45 -8.09
N ALA A 95 0.70 20.73 -8.21
CA ALA A 95 0.81 21.44 -9.48
C ALA A 95 1.89 20.87 -10.42
N PHE A 96 2.87 20.12 -9.89
CA PHE A 96 3.92 19.48 -10.68
C PHE A 96 3.47 18.19 -11.38
N GLY A 97 2.19 17.81 -11.24
CA GLY A 97 1.58 16.67 -11.94
C GLY A 97 1.08 15.60 -10.98
N SER A 98 0.38 14.60 -11.53
CA SER A 98 -0.38 13.58 -10.78
C SER A 98 0.48 12.68 -9.87
N VAL A 99 1.78 12.60 -10.13
CA VAL A 99 2.74 11.74 -9.42
C VAL A 99 3.42 12.45 -8.26
N SER A 100 3.32 13.77 -8.18
CA SER A 100 3.97 14.60 -7.15
C SER A 100 3.58 14.21 -5.71
N ILE A 101 2.28 14.07 -5.43
CA ILE A 101 1.79 13.71 -4.09
C ILE A 101 2.17 12.29 -3.68
N PRO A 102 2.04 11.26 -4.54
CA PRO A 102 2.61 9.94 -4.26
C PRO A 102 4.12 9.97 -3.97
N LEU A 103 4.89 10.81 -4.68
CA LEU A 103 6.33 10.95 -4.45
C LEU A 103 6.64 11.60 -3.10
N THR A 104 5.93 12.67 -2.72
CA THR A 104 6.15 13.28 -1.40
C THR A 104 5.78 12.32 -0.28
N ALA A 105 4.69 11.57 -0.42
CA ALA A 105 4.31 10.51 0.52
C ALA A 105 5.39 9.43 0.64
N PHE A 106 5.93 8.97 -0.49
CA PHE A 106 7.00 7.98 -0.52
C PHE A 106 8.28 8.50 0.16
N ILE A 107 8.68 9.74 -0.10
CA ILE A 107 9.85 10.36 0.56
C ILE A 107 9.63 10.44 2.08
N GLY A 108 8.44 10.85 2.53
CA GLY A 108 8.09 10.86 3.95
C GLY A 108 8.18 9.48 4.60
N ALA A 109 7.64 8.46 3.95
CA ALA A 109 7.72 7.07 4.41
C ALA A 109 9.17 6.58 4.51
N ALA A 110 9.98 6.86 3.49
CA ALA A 110 11.39 6.47 3.42
C ALA A 110 12.22 7.16 4.52
N LEU A 111 12.01 8.46 4.72
CA LEU A 111 12.69 9.22 5.77
C LEU A 111 12.37 8.67 7.16
N VAL A 112 11.09 8.41 7.47
CA VAL A 112 10.71 7.83 8.76
C VAL A 112 11.28 6.43 8.94
N SER A 113 11.23 5.59 7.90
CA SER A 113 11.83 4.24 7.93
C SER A 113 13.32 4.28 8.24
N LEU A 114 14.06 5.22 7.65
CA LEU A 114 15.49 5.43 7.90
C LEU A 114 15.76 5.93 9.32
N LEU A 115 14.96 6.88 9.81
CA LEU A 115 15.10 7.44 11.16
C LEU A 115 14.84 6.36 12.22
N VAL A 116 13.74 5.63 12.10
CA VAL A 116 13.40 4.54 13.02
C VAL A 116 14.47 3.44 12.98
N GLY A 117 14.93 3.07 11.79
CA GLY A 117 16.05 2.13 11.63
C GLY A 117 17.33 2.61 12.32
N ALA A 118 17.69 3.89 12.17
CA ALA A 118 18.87 4.48 12.79
C ALA A 118 18.77 4.50 14.33
N PHE A 119 17.60 4.84 14.89
CA PHE A 119 17.39 4.85 16.34
C PHE A 119 17.29 3.44 16.95
N GLY A 120 16.75 2.48 16.19
CA GLY A 120 16.66 1.08 16.59
C GLY A 120 17.98 0.30 16.52
N TRP A 121 18.98 0.84 15.81
CA TRP A 121 20.27 0.19 15.61
C TRP A 121 21.20 0.39 16.81
N LYS A 122 21.58 -0.70 17.50
CA LYS A 122 22.61 -0.64 18.56
C LYS A 122 23.41 -1.93 18.68
N ARG A 123 24.73 -1.79 18.88
CA ARG A 123 25.68 -2.90 19.15
C ARG A 123 25.50 -4.11 18.20
N GLY A 124 25.43 -3.86 16.89
CA GLY A 124 25.47 -4.92 15.88
C GLY A 124 24.12 -5.57 15.52
N GLY A 125 22.99 -5.00 15.94
CA GLY A 125 21.66 -5.49 15.54
C GLY A 125 20.53 -4.49 15.75
N LEU A 126 19.36 -4.84 15.22
CA LEU A 126 18.09 -4.14 15.43
C LEU A 126 17.41 -4.72 16.68
N TRP A 127 17.06 -3.85 17.63
CA TRP A 127 16.40 -4.25 18.87
C TRP A 127 14.89 -3.94 18.75
N PRO A 128 14.01 -4.96 18.73
CA PRO A 128 12.58 -4.78 18.50
C PRO A 128 11.91 -3.79 19.45
N GLU A 129 12.31 -3.80 20.73
CA GLU A 129 11.71 -2.93 21.76
C GLU A 129 12.00 -1.46 21.48
N ARG A 130 13.17 -1.15 20.92
CA ARG A 130 13.55 0.23 20.57
C ARG A 130 12.86 0.73 19.33
N LEU A 131 12.68 -0.14 18.34
CA LEU A 131 11.94 0.18 17.12
C LEU A 131 10.48 0.51 17.44
N LEU A 132 9.87 -0.23 18.37
CA LEU A 132 8.50 0.01 18.82
C LEU A 132 8.34 1.26 19.69
N LEU A 133 9.38 1.67 20.42
CA LEU A 133 9.36 2.91 21.21
C LEU A 133 9.72 4.16 20.39
N ALA A 134 10.44 3.98 19.28
CA ALA A 134 10.86 5.07 18.40
C ALA A 134 9.82 5.39 17.31
N GLY A 135 9.02 4.40 16.92
CA GLY A 135 7.85 4.58 16.05
C GLY A 135 6.71 5.26 16.80
#